data_AF-A0ABC9E6B9-F1
#
_entry.id   AF-A0ABC9E6B9-F1
#
_cell.length_a   1.000
_cell.length_b   1.000
_cell.length_c   1.000
_cell.angle_alpha   90.00
_cell.angle_beta   90.00
_cell.angle_gamma   90.00
#
_symmetry.space_group_name_H-M   'P 1'
#
loop_
_entity.id
_entity.type
_entity.pdbx_description
1 polymer ?
#
loop_
_entity_poly.entity_id
_entity_poly.type
_entity_poly.pdbx_seq_one_letter_code
_entity_poly.pdbx_strand_id
1 'polypeptide(L)'
;MDHYSCCRLLLVCSVLALCLRNQGAWSQLSYYFYDETCPAVYDIVDRSALGDYCDDNCFDNGYYQNLLNGKGLLSSDQGLFSSAEGVASGTKDLVLAYSDDMDKFINDFGWSLLKMGNIALTGSDGEIRKNCRVVN
;
A
#
# COMPACT_ATOMS: atom_id res chain seq x y z
N MET A 1 -21.26 19.52 29.19
CA MET A 1 -21.94 18.66 28.18
C MET A 1 -21.23 18.96 26.89
N ASP A 2 -20.24 18.14 26.57
CA ASP A 2 -19.04 18.61 25.91
C ASP A 2 -19.13 18.46 24.38
N HIS A 3 -18.62 19.45 23.65
CA HIS A 3 -18.64 19.56 22.19
C HIS A 3 -18.17 18.29 21.44
N TYR A 4 -17.34 17.46 22.08
CA TYR A 4 -16.82 16.21 21.51
C TYR A 4 -17.84 15.07 21.41
N SER A 5 -18.89 15.09 22.25
CA SER A 5 -19.93 14.06 22.23
C SER A 5 -20.88 14.24 21.03
N CYS A 6 -21.07 15.48 20.58
CA CYS A 6 -21.90 15.81 19.42
C CYS A 6 -21.23 15.37 18.10
N CYS A 7 -19.92 15.55 17.95
CA CYS A 7 -19.18 15.08 16.77
C CYS A 7 -19.18 13.57 16.59
N ARG A 8 -19.07 12.80 17.69
CA ARG A 8 -19.11 11.33 17.63
C ARG A 8 -20.49 10.82 17.22
N LEU A 9 -21.55 11.44 17.71
CA LEU A 9 -22.92 11.05 17.34
C LEU A 9 -23.24 11.42 15.88
N LEU A 10 -22.73 12.56 15.38
CA LEU A 10 -22.89 12.96 13.97
C LEU A 10 -22.16 12.03 13.00
N LEU A 11 -20.95 11.58 13.34
CA LEU A 11 -20.20 10.60 12.52
C LEU A 11 -20.90 9.23 12.46
N VAL A 12 -21.47 8.78 13.58
CA VAL A 12 -22.20 7.50 13.61
C VAL A 12 -23.50 7.60 12.78
N CYS A 13 -24.20 8.73 12.84
CA CYS A 13 -25.42 8.97 12.06
C CYS A 13 -25.15 9.10 10.55
N SER A 14 -24.03 9.70 10.14
CA SER A 14 -23.69 9.80 8.71
C SER A 14 -23.27 8.45 8.12
N VAL A 15 -22.53 7.64 8.87
CA VAL A 15 -22.16 6.27 8.46
C VAL A 15 -23.39 5.37 8.36
N LEU A 16 -24.31 5.44 9.33
CA LEU A 16 -25.58 4.69 9.28
C LEU A 16 -26.50 5.15 8.12
N ALA A 17 -26.55 6.45 7.81
CA ALA A 17 -27.32 6.98 6.69
C ALA A 17 -26.74 6.57 5.32
N LEU A 18 -25.42 6.43 5.22
CA LEU A 18 -24.75 5.87 4.03
C LEU A 18 -25.00 4.36 3.90
N CYS A 19 -25.01 3.61 5.01
CA CYS A 19 -25.31 2.18 5.00
C CYS A 19 -26.78 1.84 4.70
N LEU A 20 -27.73 2.74 5.01
CA LEU A 20 -29.17 2.53 4.78
C LEU A 20 -29.66 2.99 3.40
N ARG A 21 -28.85 3.76 2.64
CA ARG A 21 -29.12 4.04 1.22
C ARG A 21 -28.61 2.90 0.36
N ASN A 22 -29.31 1.77 0.45
CA ASN A 22 -29.07 0.59 -0.37
C ASN A 22 -29.60 0.79 -1.80
N GLN A 23 -28.98 1.72 -2.53
CA GLN A 23 -28.89 1.62 -3.99
C GLN A 23 -27.46 1.17 -4.24
N GLY A 24 -27.30 -0.07 -4.70
CA GLY A 24 -25.99 -0.68 -4.93
C GLY A 24 -25.04 0.31 -5.58
N ALA A 25 -24.04 0.73 -4.81
CA ALA A 25 -22.99 1.60 -5.30
C ALA A 25 -22.14 0.76 -6.26
N TRP A 26 -22.52 0.79 -7.54
CA TRP A 26 -21.56 0.60 -8.62
C TRP A 26 -20.59 1.78 -8.54
N SER A 27 -19.66 1.73 -7.59
CA SER A 27 -18.45 2.54 -7.74
C SER A 27 -17.69 1.89 -8.88
N GLN A 28 -18.03 2.30 -10.11
CA GLN A 28 -16.99 2.40 -11.10
C GLN A 28 -15.95 3.29 -10.44
N LEU A 29 -14.76 2.74 -10.17
CA LEU A 29 -13.57 3.52 -9.86
C LEU A 29 -13.32 4.42 -11.08
N SER A 30 -14.11 5.50 -11.16
CA SER A 30 -13.94 6.56 -12.13
C SER A 30 -12.58 7.14 -11.85
N TYR A 31 -11.80 7.35 -12.90
CA TYR A 31 -10.45 7.92 -12.84
C TYR A 31 -10.38 9.19 -11.95
N TYR A 32 -11.51 9.92 -11.83
CA TYR A 32 -11.67 11.13 -11.01
C TYR A 32 -11.88 10.88 -9.50
N PHE A 33 -12.18 9.64 -9.06
CA PHE A 33 -12.47 9.34 -7.66
C PHE A 33 -11.31 9.70 -6.73
N TYR A 34 -10.06 9.52 -7.19
CA TYR A 34 -8.88 9.87 -6.41
C TYR A 34 -8.65 11.37 -6.32
N ASP A 35 -8.95 12.11 -7.39
CA ASP A 35 -8.79 13.58 -7.45
C ASP A 35 -9.80 14.30 -6.54
N GLU A 36 -11.01 13.74 -6.40
CA GLU A 36 -12.03 14.27 -5.48
C GLU A 36 -11.79 13.88 -4.01
N THR A 37 -11.32 12.65 -3.76
CA THR A 37 -11.16 12.14 -2.39
C THR A 37 -9.90 12.68 -1.72
N CYS A 38 -8.84 12.89 -2.51
CA CYS A 38 -7.61 13.49 -2.02
C CYS A 38 -7.03 14.39 -3.13
N PRO A 39 -7.50 15.66 -3.16
CA PRO A 39 -6.97 16.64 -4.10
C PRO A 39 -5.46 16.74 -3.93
N ALA A 40 -4.73 16.75 -5.05
CA ALA A 40 -3.26 16.75 -5.11
C ALA A 40 -2.56 15.42 -4.77
N VAL A 41 -3.25 14.26 -4.75
CA VAL A 41 -2.56 12.95 -4.68
C VAL A 41 -1.50 12.81 -5.75
N TYR A 42 -1.77 13.27 -6.97
CA TYR A 42 -0.80 13.22 -8.05
C TYR A 42 0.49 13.97 -7.68
N ASP A 43 0.38 15.21 -7.22
CA ASP A 43 1.52 16.02 -6.79
C ASP A 43 2.24 15.42 -5.57
N ILE A 44 1.52 14.74 -4.67
CA ILE A 44 2.11 14.08 -3.49
C ILE A 44 2.90 12.84 -3.91
N VAL A 45 2.35 12.02 -4.80
CA VAL A 45 3.01 10.82 -5.34
C VAL A 45 4.26 11.21 -6.13
N ASP A 46 4.14 12.20 -7.01
CA ASP A 46 5.24 12.76 -7.79
C ASP A 46 6.38 13.23 -6.88
N ARG A 47 6.09 14.07 -5.87
CA ARG A 47 7.11 14.57 -4.93
C ARG A 47 7.72 13.51 -4.00
N SER A 48 7.04 12.38 -3.78
CA SER A 48 7.54 11.30 -2.91
C SER A 48 8.29 10.22 -3.69
N ALA A 49 8.01 10.07 -4.98
CA ALA A 49 8.73 9.18 -5.89
C ALA A 49 10.03 9.79 -6.44
N LEU A 50 10.11 11.13 -6.55
CA LEU A 50 11.27 11.82 -7.12
C LEU A 50 12.48 11.86 -6.15
N GLY A 51 13.23 10.77 -6.15
CA GLY A 51 14.67 10.81 -5.88
C GLY A 51 15.40 11.26 -7.15
N ASP A 52 16.39 12.15 -7.02
CA ASP A 52 17.16 12.74 -8.14
C ASP A 52 18.11 11.72 -8.83
N TYR A 53 17.76 10.44 -8.84
CA TYR A 53 18.55 9.35 -9.36
C TYR A 53 17.63 8.37 -10.07
N CYS A 54 17.72 8.39 -11.41
CA CYS A 54 16.91 7.65 -12.39
C CYS A 54 15.39 7.90 -12.31
N ASP A 55 14.72 8.01 -13.47
CA ASP A 55 13.32 8.46 -13.61
C ASP A 55 12.33 7.74 -12.65
N ASP A 56 11.13 8.32 -12.42
CA ASP A 56 10.03 7.84 -11.55
C ASP A 56 9.61 6.35 -11.69
N ASN A 57 10.16 5.63 -12.66
CA ASN A 57 9.82 4.24 -12.98
C ASN A 57 10.97 3.26 -12.67
N CYS A 58 12.01 3.68 -11.95
CA CYS A 58 13.11 2.82 -11.60
C CYS A 58 12.83 1.96 -10.36
N PHE A 59 13.15 0.68 -10.45
CA PHE A 59 13.07 -0.25 -9.33
C PHE A 59 14.40 -0.21 -8.57
N ASP A 60 14.46 0.63 -7.55
CA ASP A 60 15.65 0.88 -6.74
C ASP A 60 15.39 0.78 -5.24
N ASN A 61 16.41 1.07 -4.43
CA ASN A 61 16.31 1.12 -2.97
C ASN A 61 15.95 2.52 -2.44
N GLY A 62 15.65 3.48 -3.31
CA GLY A 62 15.16 4.81 -2.95
C GLY A 62 13.87 4.75 -2.12
N TYR A 63 13.04 3.71 -2.35
CA TYR A 63 11.92 3.36 -1.47
C TYR A 63 12.34 3.30 0.01
N TYR A 64 13.40 2.56 0.35
CA TYR A 64 13.86 2.42 1.74
C TYR A 64 14.54 3.68 2.27
N GLN A 65 15.25 4.43 1.41
CA GLN A 65 15.82 5.74 1.77
C GLN A 65 14.73 6.75 2.12
N ASN A 66 13.58 6.73 1.43
CA ASN A 66 12.44 7.56 1.76
C ASN A 66 11.86 7.27 3.15
N LEU A 67 11.83 5.99 3.57
CA LEU A 67 11.36 5.62 4.91
C LEU A 67 12.22 6.20 6.03
N LEU A 68 13.54 6.26 5.84
CA LEU A 68 14.48 6.88 6.79
C LEU A 68 14.21 8.37 6.96
N ASN A 69 13.75 9.03 5.89
CA ASN A 69 13.45 10.46 5.87
C ASN A 69 11.99 10.78 6.27
N GLY A 70 11.22 9.79 6.71
CA GLY A 70 9.80 10.00 7.06
C GLY A 70 8.91 10.27 5.86
N LYS A 71 9.34 9.87 4.65
CA LYS A 71 8.64 10.12 3.38
C LYS A 71 7.87 8.88 2.87
N GLY A 72 7.55 7.92 3.72
CA GLY A 72 6.67 6.80 3.35
C GLY A 72 5.26 7.31 3.02
N LEU A 73 4.77 7.02 1.81
CA LEU A 73 3.48 7.51 1.34
C LEU A 73 2.31 6.90 2.12
N LEU A 74 2.35 5.58 2.32
CA LEU A 74 1.34 4.86 3.09
C LEU A 74 1.79 4.71 4.55
N SER A 75 0.82 4.67 5.46
CA SER A 75 1.10 4.37 6.87
C SER A 75 1.71 2.97 7.05
N SER A 76 1.37 2.02 6.18
CA SER A 76 2.00 0.69 6.12
C SER A 76 3.48 0.76 5.75
N ASP A 77 3.86 1.67 4.85
CA ASP A 77 5.25 1.85 4.44
C ASP A 77 6.07 2.49 5.56
N GLN A 78 5.60 3.64 6.07
CA GLN A 78 6.30 4.33 7.15
C GLN A 78 6.34 3.50 8.44
N GLY A 79 5.36 2.60 8.63
CA GLY A 79 5.31 1.64 9.70
C GLY A 79 6.48 0.64 9.70
N LEU A 80 7.12 0.36 8.56
CA LEU A 80 8.30 -0.51 8.48
C LEU A 80 9.50 0.07 9.23
N PHE A 81 9.61 1.40 9.33
CA PHE A 81 10.72 2.07 10.00
C PHE A 81 10.29 2.78 11.30
N SER A 82 9.12 3.41 11.33
CA SER A 82 8.66 4.21 12.48
C SER A 82 7.21 3.89 12.83
N SER A 83 6.95 2.68 13.35
CA SER A 83 5.65 2.35 13.95
C SER A 83 5.63 2.73 15.43
N ALA A 84 4.53 3.33 15.90
CA ALA A 84 4.27 3.58 17.33
C ALA A 84 4.15 2.30 18.18
N GLU A 85 4.02 1.12 17.55
CA GLU A 85 3.65 -0.14 18.19
C GLU A 85 4.75 -1.24 18.15
N GLY A 86 6.03 -0.88 18.18
CA GLY A 86 7.13 -1.87 18.34
C GLY A 86 7.35 -2.85 17.17
N VAL A 87 6.45 -2.91 16.17
CA VAL A 87 6.58 -3.69 14.93
C VAL A 87 7.85 -3.33 14.16
N ALA A 88 8.20 -2.04 14.16
CA ALA A 88 9.44 -1.56 13.55
C ALA A 88 10.71 -2.19 14.18
N SER A 89 10.67 -2.76 15.39
CA SER A 89 11.88 -3.39 15.97
C SER A 89 12.41 -4.57 15.17
N GLY A 90 11.54 -5.30 14.44
CA GLY A 90 11.95 -6.43 13.60
C GLY A 90 12.30 -6.05 12.16
N THR A 91 11.85 -4.90 11.67
CA THR A 91 11.99 -4.50 10.25
C THR A 91 12.96 -3.34 10.04
N LYS A 92 13.25 -2.55 11.08
CA LYS A 92 14.19 -1.41 11.00
C LYS A 92 15.55 -1.80 10.45
N ASP A 93 16.11 -2.91 10.92
CA ASP A 93 17.44 -3.36 10.49
C ASP A 93 17.45 -3.72 9.00
N LEU A 94 16.36 -4.30 8.49
CA LEU A 94 16.21 -4.57 7.05
C LEU A 94 16.02 -3.28 6.26
N VAL A 95 15.24 -2.32 6.76
CA VAL A 95 15.08 -1.01 6.10
C VAL A 95 16.43 -0.29 6.01
N LEU A 96 17.22 -0.32 7.08
CA LEU A 96 18.58 0.26 7.10
C LEU A 96 19.53 -0.49 6.16
N ALA A 97 19.48 -1.82 6.15
CA ALA A 97 20.34 -2.61 5.27
C ALA A 97 20.01 -2.40 3.79
N TYR A 98 18.73 -2.37 3.43
CA TYR A 98 18.31 -2.20 2.05
C TYR A 98 18.51 -0.77 1.54
N SER A 99 18.37 0.25 2.40
CA SER A 99 18.64 1.64 2.00
C SER A 99 20.11 1.93 1.73
N ASP A 100 21.02 1.18 2.37
CA ASP A 100 22.49 1.28 2.20
C ASP A 100 23.02 0.37 1.09
N ASP A 101 22.44 -0.82 0.91
CA ASP A 101 22.91 -1.84 -0.03
C ASP A 101 21.79 -2.30 -0.99
N MET A 102 21.86 -1.79 -2.22
CA MET A 102 20.94 -2.12 -3.31
C MET A 102 21.05 -3.59 -3.76
N ASP A 103 22.27 -4.14 -3.79
CA ASP A 103 22.48 -5.53 -4.22
C ASP A 103 21.86 -6.49 -3.20
N LYS A 104 22.01 -6.20 -1.92
CA LYS A 104 21.34 -6.95 -0.85
C LYS A 104 19.81 -6.91 -1.00
N PHE A 105 19.23 -5.73 -1.25
CA PHE A 105 17.80 -5.60 -1.49
C PHE A 105 17.35 -6.47 -2.66
N ILE A 106 17.98 -6.35 -3.83
CA ILE A 106 17.58 -7.10 -5.04
C ILE A 106 17.71 -8.62 -4.82
N ASN A 107 18.76 -9.07 -4.15
CA ASN A 107 18.96 -10.48 -3.85
C ASN A 107 17.84 -11.03 -2.93
N ASP A 108 17.57 -10.35 -1.81
CA ASP A 108 16.53 -10.78 -0.87
C ASP A 108 15.12 -10.63 -1.46
N PHE A 109 14.90 -9.64 -2.33
CA PHE A 109 13.67 -9.46 -3.09
C PHE A 109 13.42 -10.63 -4.05
N GLY A 110 14.44 -11.06 -4.78
CA GLY A 110 14.36 -12.24 -5.66
C GLY A 110 13.97 -13.51 -4.91
N TRP A 111 14.59 -13.77 -3.75
CA TRP A 111 14.22 -14.89 -2.88
C TRP A 111 12.78 -14.78 -2.35
N SER A 112 12.35 -13.57 -2.01
CA SER A 112 10.99 -13.31 -1.55
C SER A 112 9.95 -13.59 -2.63
N LEU A 113 10.22 -13.20 -3.88
CA LEU A 113 9.38 -13.50 -5.04
C LEU A 113 9.30 -15.00 -5.33
N LEU A 114 10.41 -15.74 -5.23
CA LEU A 114 10.40 -17.20 -5.36
C LEU A 114 9.54 -17.86 -4.29
N LYS A 115 9.70 -17.43 -3.03
CA LYS A 115 8.91 -17.97 -1.92
C LYS A 115 7.41 -17.66 -2.09
N MET A 116 7.07 -16.46 -2.54
CA MET A 116 5.70 -16.07 -2.84
C MET A 116 5.12 -16.87 -4.02
N GLY A 117 5.90 -17.09 -5.08
CA GLY A 117 5.48 -17.85 -6.26
C GLY A 117 5.27 -19.35 -6.00
N ASN A 118 5.88 -19.89 -4.95
CA ASN A 118 5.69 -21.28 -4.54
C ASN A 118 4.40 -21.51 -3.72
N ILE A 119 3.59 -20.47 -3.50
CA ILE A 119 2.24 -20.60 -2.93
C ILE A 119 1.29 -20.98 -4.07
N ALA A 120 1.15 -22.28 -4.35
CA ALA A 120 0.38 -22.78 -5.48
C ALA A 120 -0.41 -24.06 -5.19
N LEU A 121 -1.44 -24.28 -5.99
CA LEU A 121 -2.13 -25.57 -6.09
C LEU A 121 -1.28 -26.51 -6.96
N THR A 122 -1.19 -27.79 -6.60
CA THR A 122 -0.32 -28.76 -7.28
C THR A 122 -1.05 -30.10 -7.51
N GLY A 123 -0.52 -30.92 -8.42
CA GLY A 123 -1.11 -32.22 -8.74
C GLY A 123 -2.46 -32.10 -9.46
N SER A 124 -3.48 -32.79 -8.96
CA SER A 124 -4.84 -32.74 -9.49
C SER A 124 -5.69 -31.61 -8.94
N ASP A 125 -5.13 -30.78 -8.04
CA ASP A 125 -5.86 -29.66 -7.44
C ASP A 125 -5.85 -28.47 -8.40
N GLY A 126 -6.92 -28.33 -9.19
CA GLY A 126 -7.12 -27.22 -10.13
C GLY A 126 -7.19 -27.64 -11.59
N GLU A 127 -7.05 -26.67 -12.49
CA GLU A 127 -7.11 -26.88 -13.94
C GLU A 127 -6.20 -25.92 -14.70
N ILE A 128 -5.77 -26.33 -15.90
CA ILE A 128 -5.11 -25.43 -16.86
C ILE A 128 -6.22 -24.69 -17.62
N ARG A 129 -6.42 -23.41 -17.29
CA ARG A 129 -7.47 -22.59 -17.92
C ARG A 129 -7.13 -22.26 -19.37
N LYS A 130 -8.09 -22.44 -20.27
CA LYS A 130 -8.01 -21.98 -21.67
C LYS A 130 -8.29 -20.48 -21.80
N ASN A 131 -9.07 -19.95 -20.87
CA ASN A 131 -9.37 -18.54 -20.73
C ASN A 131 -9.36 -18.18 -19.25
N CYS A 132 -8.45 -17.30 -18.81
CA CYS A 132 -8.28 -16.98 -17.38
C CYS A 132 -9.54 -16.40 -16.71
N ARG A 133 -10.49 -15.87 -17.50
CA ARG A 133 -11.70 -15.19 -17.03
C ARG A 133 -12.87 -16.15 -16.73
N VAL A 134 -12.82 -17.39 -17.20
CA VAL A 134 -13.89 -18.38 -17.03
C VAL A 134 -13.30 -19.72 -16.58
N VAL A 135 -14.08 -20.48 -15.80
CA VAL A 135 -13.78 -21.89 -15.50
C VAL A 135 -14.05 -22.70 -16.77
N ASN A 136 -13.25 -23.74 -17.04
CA ASN A 136 -13.44 -24.57 -18.24
C ASN A 136 -14.73 -25.39 -18.24
#